data_AF-A0A950SUT4-F1
#
_entry.id   AF-A0A950SUT4-F1
#
_cell.length_a   1.000
_cell.length_b   1.000
_cell.length_c   1.000
_cell.angle_alpha   90.00
_cell.angle_beta   90.00
_cell.angle_gamma   90.00
#
_symmetry.space_group_name_H-M   'P 1'
#
loop_
_entity.id
_entity.type
_entity.pdbx_description
1 polymer ?
#
loop_
_entity_poly.entity_id
_entity_poly.type
_entity_poly.pdbx_seq_one_letter_code
_entity_poly.pdbx_strand_id
1 'polypeptide(L)'
;MAWIAERRRQSRFEAVVLPHLDAGYALARWLTRNDADAADVVQEACLRAFRYFDTYRDGDAKSWLLKIVRRTCYDWLEHNRP
;
A
#
# COMPACT_ATOMS: atom_id res chain seq x y z
N MET A 1 -7.06 -14.97 22.97
CA MET A 1 -6.29 -15.70 21.93
C MET A 1 -6.37 -15.02 20.56
N ALA A 2 -7.55 -14.73 19.99
CA ALA A 2 -7.67 -14.03 18.69
C ALA A 2 -7.00 -12.63 18.65
N TRP A 3 -7.16 -11.82 19.69
CA TRP A 3 -6.52 -10.50 19.81
C TRP A 3 -4.99 -10.53 19.73
N ILE A 4 -4.37 -11.62 20.19
CA ILE A 4 -2.90 -11.78 20.14
C ILE A 4 -2.47 -12.08 18.71
N ALA A 5 -3.22 -12.91 17.98
CA ALA A 5 -2.96 -13.22 16.59
C ALA A 5 -3.10 -11.98 15.68
N GLU A 6 -4.15 -11.18 15.89
CA GLU A 6 -4.35 -9.94 15.14
C GLU A 6 -3.24 -8.93 15.39
N ARG A 7 -2.86 -8.71 16.65
CA ARG A 7 -1.74 -7.82 17.00
C ARG A 7 -0.42 -8.29 16.39
N ARG A 8 -0.15 -9.60 16.37
CA ARG A 8 1.05 -10.15 15.71
C ARG A 8 1.02 -9.95 14.19
N ARG A 9 -0.15 -10.11 13.57
CA ARG A 9 -0.35 -9.85 12.14
C ARG A 9 -0.10 -8.39 11.80
N GLN A 10 -0.65 -7.48 12.60
CA GLN A 10 -0.44 -6.04 12.48
C GLN A 10 1.03 -5.67 12.61
N SER A 11 1.72 -6.12 13.67
CA SER A 11 3.14 -5.80 13.86
C SER A 11 4.01 -6.35 12.72
N ARG A 12 3.69 -7.53 12.18
CA ARG A 12 4.42 -8.09 11.04
C ARG A 12 4.18 -7.26 9.77
N PHE A 13 2.95 -6.81 9.54
CA PHE A 13 2.63 -5.92 8.42
C PHE A 13 3.40 -4.60 8.53
N GLU A 14 3.35 -3.97 9.70
CA GLU A 14 4.02 -2.69 9.94
C GLU A 14 5.53 -2.80 9.70
N ALA A 15 6.17 -3.86 10.22
CA ALA A 15 7.60 -4.09 10.04
C ALA A 15 8.00 -4.31 8.58
N VAL A 16 7.13 -4.91 7.76
CA VAL A 16 7.40 -5.23 6.35
C VAL A 16 7.05 -4.07 5.41
N VAL A 17 5.98 -3.33 5.70
CA VAL A 17 5.38 -2.37 4.77
C VAL A 17 5.78 -0.93 5.06
N LEU A 18 5.79 -0.51 6.34
CA LEU A 18 6.10 0.89 6.69
C LEU A 18 7.46 1.37 6.18
N PRO A 19 8.54 0.57 6.16
CA PRO A 19 9.82 0.98 5.60
C PRO A 19 9.77 1.35 4.10
N HIS A 20 8.69 1.04 3.40
CA HIS A 20 8.51 1.29 1.98
C HIS A 20 7.40 2.30 1.67
N LEU A 21 6.78 2.88 2.71
CA LEU A 21 5.66 3.81 2.55
C LEU A 21 6.06 5.07 1.77
N ASP A 22 7.23 5.63 2.06
CA ASP A 22 7.76 6.81 1.34
C ASP A 22 7.97 6.54 -0.16
N ALA A 23 8.45 5.35 -0.51
CA ALA A 23 8.62 4.95 -1.91
C ALA A 23 7.25 4.77 -2.60
N GLY A 24 6.27 4.22 -1.88
CA GLY A 24 4.87 4.16 -2.34
C GLY A 24 4.29 5.55 -2.58
N TYR A 25 4.50 6.47 -1.65
CA TYR A 25 4.04 7.84 -1.77
C TYR A 25 4.70 8.59 -2.92
N ALA A 26 6.01 8.48 -3.09
CA ALA A 26 6.72 9.07 -4.22
C ALA A 26 6.18 8.57 -5.57
N LEU A 27 5.89 7.26 -5.69
CA LEU A 27 5.29 6.70 -6.91
C LEU A 27 3.87 7.24 -7.14
N ALA A 28 3.04 7.26 -6.10
CA ALA A 28 1.67 7.78 -6.21
C ALA A 28 1.67 9.25 -6.61
N ARG A 29 2.53 10.07 -6.00
CA ARG A 29 2.75 11.49 -6.33
C ARG A 29 3.13 11.69 -7.79
N TRP A 30 4.02 10.86 -8.31
CA TRP A 30 4.44 10.94 -9.70
C TRP A 30 3.29 10.63 -10.68
N LEU A 31 2.45 9.63 -10.35
CA LEU A 31 1.32 9.21 -11.18
C LEU A 31 0.12 10.18 -11.09
N THR A 32 -0.27 10.59 -9.89
CA THR A 32 -1.42 11.48 -9.67
C THR A 32 -1.08 12.93 -9.95
N ARG A 33 0.18 13.36 -9.79
CA ARG A 33 0.63 14.77 -9.89
C ARG A 33 -0.06 15.71 -8.89
N ASN A 34 -0.60 15.18 -7.79
CA ASN A 34 -1.30 15.93 -6.74
C ASN A 34 -1.00 15.32 -5.37
N ASP A 35 -0.76 16.15 -4.35
CA ASP A 35 -0.31 15.70 -3.01
C ASP A 35 -1.42 14.98 -2.26
N ALA A 36 -2.63 15.54 -2.29
CA ALA A 36 -3.81 15.00 -1.63
C ALA A 36 -4.23 13.69 -2.28
N ASP A 37 -4.32 13.66 -3.62
CA ASP A 37 -4.70 12.44 -4.35
C ASP A 37 -3.69 11.31 -4.12
N ALA A 38 -2.40 11.64 -4.04
CA ALA A 38 -1.38 10.65 -3.72
C ALA A 38 -1.51 10.10 -2.30
N ALA A 39 -1.82 10.95 -1.31
CA ALA A 39 -2.05 10.52 0.06
C ALA A 39 -3.25 9.57 0.16
N ASP A 40 -4.34 9.88 -0.54
CA ASP A 40 -5.54 9.03 -0.57
C ASP A 40 -5.27 7.69 -1.26
N VAL A 41 -4.57 7.71 -2.39
CA VAL A 41 -4.19 6.49 -3.10
C VAL A 41 -3.29 5.59 -2.26
N VAL A 42 -2.31 6.15 -1.55
CA VAL A 42 -1.40 5.38 -0.69
C VAL A 42 -2.14 4.80 0.51
N GLN A 43 -3.09 5.53 1.09
CA GLN A 43 -3.95 4.99 2.14
C GLN A 43 -4.76 3.79 1.65
N GLU A 44 -5.47 3.91 0.52
CA GLU A 44 -6.22 2.79 -0.05
C GLU A 44 -5.29 1.62 -0.43
N ALA A 45 -4.10 1.90 -0.96
CA ALA A 45 -3.10 0.88 -1.24
C ALA A 45 -2.62 0.16 0.03
N CYS A 46 -2.45 0.86 1.14
CA CYS A 46 -2.10 0.26 2.43
C CYS A 46 -3.23 -0.61 2.97
N LEU A 47 -4.49 -0.19 2.84
CA LEU A 47 -5.65 -1.01 3.20
C LEU A 47 -5.71 -2.29 2.36
N ARG A 48 -5.48 -2.19 1.04
CA ARG A 48 -5.37 -3.35 0.14
C ARG A 48 -4.21 -4.26 0.52
N ALA A 49 -3.02 -3.69 0.77
CA ALA A 49 -1.85 -4.44 1.19
C ALA A 49 -2.11 -5.17 2.50
N PHE A 50 -2.75 -4.53 3.48
CA PHE A 50 -3.12 -5.16 4.74
C PHE A 50 -4.10 -6.31 4.53
N ARG A 51 -5.12 -6.16 3.66
CA ARG A 51 -6.07 -7.25 3.32
C ARG A 51 -5.38 -8.46 2.69
N TYR A 52 -4.40 -8.23 1.81
CA TYR A 52 -3.68 -9.30 1.11
C TYR A 52 -2.39 -9.74 1.79
N PHE A 53 -2.09 -9.25 2.99
CA PHE A 53 -0.78 -9.44 3.60
C PHE A 53 -0.42 -10.91 3.84
N ASP A 54 -1.41 -11.77 4.12
CA ASP A 54 -1.16 -13.20 4.32
C ASP A 54 -0.78 -13.95 3.02
N THR A 55 -0.88 -13.28 1.86
CA THR A 55 -0.38 -13.80 0.57
C THR A 55 1.07 -13.43 0.27
N TYR A 56 1.66 -12.51 1.05
CA TYR A 56 3.08 -12.16 0.95
C TYR A 56 3.92 -13.33 1.50
N ARG A 57 4.83 -13.86 0.68
CA ARG A 57 5.60 -15.08 0.97
C ARG A 57 7.07 -14.82 1.29
N ASP A 58 7.37 -13.68 1.89
CA ASP A 58 8.73 -13.18 2.12
C ASP A 58 9.55 -13.01 0.83
N GLY A 59 10.16 -11.83 0.67
CA GLY A 59 10.80 -11.42 -0.58
C GLY A 59 10.91 -9.90 -0.68
N ASP A 60 10.95 -9.34 -1.89
CA ASP A 60 11.01 -7.90 -2.06
C ASP A 60 9.66 -7.22 -1.73
N ALA A 61 9.52 -6.81 -0.46
CA ALA A 61 8.36 -6.11 0.05
C ALA A 61 8.12 -4.76 -0.64
N LYS A 62 9.20 -4.07 -1.05
CA LYS A 62 9.09 -2.80 -1.78
C LYS A 62 8.44 -3.04 -3.13
N SER A 63 8.95 -3.98 -3.92
CA SER A 63 8.36 -4.30 -5.23
C SER A 63 6.91 -4.78 -5.13
N TRP A 64 6.60 -5.57 -4.10
CA TRP A 64 5.23 -6.01 -3.81
C TRP A 64 4.31 -4.83 -3.50
N LEU A 65 4.70 -3.93 -2.59
CA LEU A 65 3.93 -2.74 -2.24
C LEU A 65 3.75 -1.80 -3.45
N LEU A 66 4.82 -1.53 -4.20
CA LEU A 66 4.76 -0.64 -5.37
C LEU A 66 3.83 -1.17 -6.47
N LYS A 67 3.66 -2.50 -6.59
CA LYS A 67 2.67 -3.09 -7.49
C LYS A 67 1.24 -2.76 -7.06
N ILE A 68 0.95 -2.83 -5.77
CA ILE A 68 -0.36 -2.50 -5.20
C ILE A 68 -0.63 -1.00 -5.39
N VAL A 69 0.32 -0.14 -5.01
CA VAL A 69 0.20 1.32 -5.18
C VAL A 69 -0.08 1.69 -6.63
N ARG A 70 0.67 1.15 -7.58
CA ARG A 70 0.48 1.42 -9.02
C ARG A 70 -0.91 1.02 -9.50
N ARG A 71 -1.40 -0.16 -9.08
CA ARG A 71 -2.74 -0.62 -9.43
C ARG A 71 -3.80 0.34 -8.87
N THR A 72 -3.68 0.71 -7.60
CA THR A 72 -4.58 1.68 -6.96
C THR A 72 -4.52 3.05 -7.65
N CYS A 73 -3.35 3.50 -8.11
CA CYS A 73 -3.23 4.74 -8.89
C CYS A 73 -4.02 4.67 -10.21
N TYR A 74 -3.92 3.57 -10.95
CA TYR A 74 -4.63 3.42 -12.21
C TYR A 74 -6.14 3.33 -12.02
N ASP A 75 -6.58 2.55 -11.02
CA ASP A 75 -7.99 2.52 -10.65
C ASP A 75 -8.46 3.94 -10.28
N TRP A 76 -7.69 4.70 -9.49
CA TRP A 76 -8.05 6.09 -9.13
C TRP A 76 -8.09 7.02 -10.35
N LEU A 77 -7.11 6.94 -11.25
CA LEU A 77 -7.04 7.77 -12.45
C LEU A 77 -8.25 7.53 -13.37
N GLU A 78 -8.66 6.27 -13.56
CA GLU A 78 -9.84 5.90 -14.34
C GLU A 78 -11.12 6.56 -13.82
N HIS A 79 -11.25 6.73 -12.50
CA HIS A 79 -12.44 7.32 -11.88
C HIS A 79 -12.40 8.85 -11.77
N ASN A 80 -11.21 9.45 -11.72
CA ASN A 80 -11.03 10.88 -11.36
C ASN A 80 -10.50 11.74 -12.51
N ARG A 81 -9.98 11.14 -13.58
CA ARG A 81 -9.52 11.85 -14.79
C ARG A 81 -10.23 11.29 -16.02
N PRO A 82 -11.25 11.99 -16.56
CA PRO A 82 -11.91 11.58 -17.80
C PRO A 82 -10.98 11.67 -19.01
#